data_AF-A0A1E3YMT4-F1
#
_entry.id   AF-A0A1E3YMT4-F1
#
_cell.length_a   1.000
_cell.length_b   1.000
_cell.length_c   1.000
_cell.angle_alpha   90.00
_cell.angle_beta   90.00
_cell.angle_gamma   90.00
#
_symmetry.space_group_name_H-M   'P 1'
#
loop_
_entity.id
_entity.type
_entity.pdbx_description
1 polymer ?
#
loop_
_entity_poly.entity_id
_entity_poly.type
_entity_poly.pdbx_seq_one_letter_code
_entity_poly.pdbx_strand_id
1 'polypeptide(L)'
;MKTSTISRALIVATAVMLGASFVQATPQRGNRQATTTPQARDSYSREEAQTIATRLYRAVLDRDGTAAEISRTTADIQRGNLATQVNGLVSGVEFRRGQERLDAAQLLERFYQRLLDRAPDSGGVEGFLPLVEQRRYADVILGITRSAEFRERTLGTSAQAQPAAPVTPAAPSRLTRSLDCQARALDAARGDANGLVFWSFDRLPETPGDTVVSGPGVDRFDNDRHLTYRCDGSAVTYVYDDRGRVAGADRRLEFPSGAVRACVGAARDDRGRQVTFDAASLSATDTRTEYVIGLAANTDVRYVCEMDGTRVVRVDRRP
;
A
#
# COMPACT_ATOMS: atom_id res chain seq x y z
N MET A 1 75.73 3.84 56.73
CA MET A 1 76.28 2.87 55.76
C MET A 1 76.14 1.46 56.32
N LYS A 2 75.89 0.49 55.43
CA LYS A 2 75.82 -0.98 55.60
C LYS A 2 74.42 -1.59 55.76
N THR A 3 74.04 -2.18 54.64
CA THR A 3 73.10 -3.26 54.34
C THR A 3 73.44 -4.59 55.05
N SER A 4 72.41 -5.43 55.26
CA SER A 4 72.29 -6.86 54.87
C SER A 4 71.36 -7.61 55.86
N THR A 5 70.16 -8.03 55.46
CA THR A 5 69.76 -9.38 54.99
C THR A 5 69.91 -10.51 56.02
N ILE A 6 68.82 -11.22 56.38
CA ILE A 6 68.59 -12.66 56.13
C ILE A 6 67.26 -13.15 56.75
N SER A 7 66.61 -14.00 55.96
CA SER A 7 65.37 -14.76 56.02
C SER A 7 65.08 -15.68 57.22
N ARG A 8 63.79 -16.10 57.22
CA ARG A 8 63.15 -17.37 57.65
C ARG A 8 62.63 -17.44 59.08
N ALA A 9 61.30 -17.43 59.20
CA ALA A 9 60.58 -18.11 60.26
C ALA A 9 59.41 -18.92 59.66
N LEU A 10 59.49 -20.23 59.88
CA LEU A 10 58.40 -21.18 59.86
C LEU A 10 57.52 -20.90 61.09
N ILE A 11 56.18 -20.98 61.01
CA ILE A 11 55.31 -21.45 62.09
C ILE A 11 53.95 -21.81 61.47
N VAL A 12 53.57 -23.06 61.73
CA VAL A 12 52.25 -23.68 61.55
C VAL A 12 51.54 -23.63 62.90
N ALA A 13 50.25 -23.29 62.92
CA ALA A 13 49.19 -23.97 63.70
C ALA A 13 47.96 -23.03 63.88
N THR A 14 46.80 -23.36 63.31
CA THR A 14 45.67 -24.10 63.95
C THR A 14 44.84 -23.18 64.87
N ALA A 15 43.81 -22.51 64.36
CA ALA A 15 42.40 -22.92 64.28
C ALA A 15 41.56 -22.64 65.55
N VAL A 16 40.57 -21.75 65.44
CA VAL A 16 39.33 -21.75 66.23
C VAL A 16 38.19 -21.25 65.32
N MET A 17 37.11 -22.05 65.25
CA MET A 17 35.86 -21.72 64.56
C MET A 17 35.09 -20.60 65.28
N LEU A 18 34.41 -19.76 64.51
CA LEU A 18 33.09 -19.21 64.83
C LEU A 18 32.39 -18.82 63.52
N GLY A 19 31.16 -19.31 63.36
CA GLY A 19 30.37 -19.20 62.13
C GLY A 19 29.95 -17.77 61.82
N ALA A 20 30.12 -17.40 60.55
CA ALA A 20 29.57 -16.19 59.97
C ALA A 20 28.77 -16.56 58.71
N SER A 21 27.53 -16.09 58.65
CA SER A 21 26.65 -16.19 57.49
C SER A 21 27.27 -15.50 56.27
N PHE A 22 27.50 -16.25 55.20
CA PHE A 22 27.95 -15.69 53.92
C PHE A 22 26.77 -15.51 52.96
N VAL A 23 26.45 -14.25 52.68
CA VAL A 23 25.76 -13.82 51.46
C VAL A 23 26.74 -14.01 50.30
N GLN A 24 26.45 -14.90 49.37
CA GLN A 24 27.27 -15.10 48.17
C GLN A 24 26.94 -14.02 47.12
N ALA A 25 27.88 -13.08 46.93
CA ALA A 25 27.97 -12.26 45.73
C ALA A 25 28.84 -13.00 44.71
N THR A 26 28.27 -13.35 43.56
CA THR A 26 29.02 -13.93 42.43
C THR A 26 29.68 -12.84 41.58
N PRO A 27 30.90 -13.03 41.07
CA PRO A 27 31.57 -12.06 40.23
C PRO A 27 31.06 -12.13 38.78
N GLN A 28 30.66 -10.98 38.24
CA GLN A 28 30.38 -10.77 36.82
C GLN A 28 31.66 -10.97 35.99
N ARG A 29 31.71 -12.05 35.20
CA ARG A 29 32.59 -12.16 34.03
C ARG A 29 31.87 -11.56 32.83
N GLY A 30 32.53 -10.60 32.19
CA GLY A 30 32.05 -9.83 31.06
C GLY A 30 31.52 -10.71 29.92
N ASN A 31 30.22 -10.58 29.67
CA ASN A 31 29.53 -11.21 28.56
C ASN A 31 29.75 -10.33 27.32
N ARG A 32 30.82 -10.59 26.56
CA ARG A 32 30.85 -10.22 25.14
C ARG A 32 29.85 -11.14 24.45
N GLN A 33 28.58 -10.74 24.47
CA GLN A 33 27.57 -11.33 23.60
C GLN A 33 27.97 -10.97 22.17
N ALA A 34 28.56 -11.94 21.48
CA ALA A 34 28.59 -11.95 20.04
C ALA A 34 27.13 -11.91 19.57
N THR A 35 26.73 -10.78 19.00
CA THR A 35 25.49 -10.61 18.26
C THR A 35 25.60 -11.43 16.97
N THR A 36 25.24 -12.70 17.05
CA THR A 36 24.86 -13.50 15.89
C THR A 36 23.45 -14.01 16.14
N THR A 37 22.48 -13.19 15.76
CA THR A 37 21.09 -13.64 15.59
C THR A 37 21.08 -14.79 14.57
N PRO A 38 20.58 -15.98 14.92
CA PRO A 38 20.33 -17.01 13.91
C PRO A 38 19.23 -16.50 12.99
N GLN A 39 19.55 -16.21 11.73
CA GLN A 39 18.53 -16.06 10.70
C GLN A 39 17.78 -17.40 10.64
N ALA A 40 16.54 -17.41 11.11
CA ALA A 40 15.65 -18.56 10.95
C ALA A 40 15.63 -18.91 9.45
N ARG A 41 16.09 -20.11 9.08
CA ARG A 41 15.93 -20.59 7.72
C ARG A 41 14.43 -20.71 7.47
N ASP A 42 13.90 -19.93 6.54
CA ASP A 42 12.53 -20.08 6.06
C ASP A 42 12.40 -21.50 5.47
N SER A 43 11.96 -22.46 6.28
CA SER A 43 11.75 -23.85 5.85
C SER A 43 10.32 -24.00 5.35
N TYR A 44 10.15 -24.00 4.03
CA TYR A 44 8.85 -24.19 3.37
C TYR A 44 8.58 -25.69 3.13
N SER A 45 7.33 -26.11 3.29
CA SER A 45 6.89 -27.41 2.79
C SER A 45 7.04 -27.48 1.26
N ARG A 46 6.99 -28.69 0.69
CA ARG A 46 7.12 -28.86 -0.76
C ARG A 46 6.03 -28.10 -1.53
N GLU A 47 4.80 -28.14 -1.01
CA GLU A 47 3.65 -27.49 -1.62
C GLU A 47 3.80 -25.97 -1.57
N GLU A 48 4.13 -25.41 -0.41
CA GLU A 48 4.41 -23.97 -0.26
C GLU A 48 5.56 -23.52 -1.16
N ALA A 49 6.65 -24.28 -1.21
CA ALA A 49 7.80 -23.97 -2.06
C ALA A 49 7.44 -23.98 -3.55
N GLN A 50 6.55 -24.87 -3.99
CA GLN A 50 6.06 -24.93 -5.36
C GLN A 50 5.15 -23.74 -5.68
N THR A 51 4.28 -23.35 -4.75
CA THR A 51 3.46 -22.14 -4.86
C THR A 51 4.34 -20.90 -4.97
N ILE A 52 5.35 -20.75 -4.10
CA ILE A 52 6.31 -19.64 -4.16
C ILE A 52 7.03 -19.63 -5.50
N ALA A 53 7.56 -20.77 -5.96
CA ALA A 53 8.24 -20.86 -7.25
C ALA A 53 7.34 -20.36 -8.40
N THR A 54 6.09 -20.83 -8.47
CA THR A 54 5.14 -20.42 -9.52
C THR A 54 4.86 -18.92 -9.47
N ARG A 55 4.63 -18.37 -8.29
CA ARG A 55 4.35 -16.95 -8.06
C ARG A 55 5.55 -16.07 -8.43
N LEU A 56 6.77 -16.51 -8.11
CA LEU A 56 8.00 -15.80 -8.48
C LEU A 56 8.18 -15.68 -9.99
N TYR A 57 7.97 -16.75 -10.77
CA TYR A 57 8.10 -16.68 -12.23
C TYR A 57 7.11 -15.69 -12.84
N ARG A 58 5.85 -15.70 -12.40
CA ARG A 58 4.84 -14.73 -12.86
C ARG A 58 5.19 -13.30 -12.47
N ALA A 59 5.59 -13.09 -11.22
CA ALA A 59 5.92 -11.76 -10.70
C ALA A 59 7.16 -11.16 -11.34
N VAL A 60 8.20 -11.96 -11.55
CA VAL A 60 9.50 -11.47 -12.04
C VAL A 60 9.56 -11.55 -13.57
N LEU A 61 9.16 -12.65 -14.18
CA LEU A 61 9.35 -12.89 -15.62
C LEU A 61 8.08 -12.71 -16.49
N ASP A 62 6.90 -12.55 -15.88
CA ASP A 62 5.60 -12.36 -16.55
C ASP A 62 5.19 -13.56 -17.41
N ARG A 63 5.68 -14.73 -17.02
CA ARG A 63 5.34 -16.00 -17.65
C ARG A 63 5.27 -17.08 -16.59
N ASP A 64 4.67 -18.20 -16.97
CA ASP A 64 4.82 -19.43 -16.21
C ASP A 64 6.24 -20.00 -16.37
N GLY A 65 6.75 -20.58 -15.29
CA GLY A 65 7.92 -21.44 -15.36
C GLY A 65 7.56 -22.77 -16.01
N THR A 66 8.49 -23.32 -16.79
CA THR A 66 8.37 -24.71 -17.26
C THR A 66 8.35 -25.68 -16.08
N ALA A 67 7.82 -26.89 -16.27
CA ALA A 67 7.77 -27.90 -15.22
C ALA A 67 9.16 -28.18 -14.58
N ALA A 68 10.22 -28.18 -15.40
CA ALA A 68 11.60 -28.36 -14.93
C ALA A 68 12.13 -27.15 -14.14
N GLU A 69 11.82 -25.92 -14.57
CA GLU A 69 12.17 -24.69 -13.86
C GLU A 69 11.48 -24.62 -12.49
N ILE A 70 10.17 -24.89 -12.44
CA ILE A 70 9.39 -24.90 -11.20
C ILE A 70 9.90 -25.98 -10.26
N SER A 71 10.16 -27.20 -10.75
CA SER A 71 10.67 -28.30 -9.93
C SER A 71 12.02 -27.99 -9.30
N ARG A 72 12.97 -27.42 -10.07
CA ARG A 72 14.29 -27.01 -9.54
C ARG A 72 14.17 -25.91 -8.50
N THR A 73 13.40 -24.86 -8.82
CA THR A 73 13.19 -23.71 -7.94
C THR A 73 12.53 -24.13 -6.62
N THR A 74 11.54 -25.03 -6.69
CA THR A 74 10.88 -25.63 -5.53
C THR A 74 11.91 -26.31 -4.62
N ALA A 75 12.75 -27.18 -5.18
CA ALA A 75 13.77 -27.90 -4.41
C ALA A 75 14.78 -26.95 -3.76
N ASP A 76 15.14 -25.85 -4.42
CA ASP A 76 16.01 -24.82 -3.85
C ASP A 76 15.35 -24.05 -2.72
N ILE A 77 14.07 -23.67 -2.86
CA ILE A 77 13.31 -22.99 -1.81
C ILE A 77 13.17 -23.88 -0.57
N GLN A 78 12.90 -25.18 -0.75
CA GLN A 78 12.84 -26.14 0.36
C GLN A 78 14.18 -26.26 1.12
N ARG A 79 15.31 -26.03 0.43
CA ARG A 79 16.65 -25.98 1.04
C ARG A 79 16.96 -24.64 1.73
N GLY A 80 16.01 -23.70 1.75
CA GLY A 80 16.18 -22.37 2.33
C GLY A 80 16.85 -21.36 1.40
N ASN A 81 16.94 -21.64 0.10
CA ASN A 81 17.64 -20.79 -0.87
C ASN A 81 16.72 -19.78 -1.58
N LEU A 82 15.59 -19.38 -0.96
CA LEU A 82 14.63 -18.44 -1.55
C LEU A 82 15.31 -17.13 -2.02
N ALA A 83 16.14 -16.52 -1.17
CA ALA A 83 16.85 -15.30 -1.51
C ALA A 83 17.78 -15.47 -2.72
N THR A 84 18.47 -16.60 -2.83
CA THR A 84 19.32 -16.91 -3.99
C THR A 84 18.49 -17.03 -5.27
N GLN A 85 17.32 -17.68 -5.21
CA GLN A 85 16.42 -17.81 -6.35
C GLN A 85 15.89 -16.44 -6.81
N VAL A 86 15.42 -15.61 -5.87
CA VAL A 86 14.94 -14.25 -6.18
C VAL A 86 16.04 -13.42 -6.83
N ASN A 87 17.25 -13.41 -6.26
CA ASN A 87 18.40 -12.69 -6.81
C ASN A 87 18.77 -13.16 -8.21
N GLY A 88 18.75 -14.48 -8.46
CA GLY A 88 19.01 -15.05 -9.78
C GLY A 88 18.01 -14.59 -10.83
N LEU A 89 16.71 -14.59 -10.49
CA LEU A 89 15.65 -14.17 -11.40
C LEU A 89 15.74 -12.67 -11.75
N VAL A 90 15.91 -11.80 -10.75
CA VAL A 90 15.99 -10.33 -10.99
C VAL A 90 17.32 -9.90 -11.64
N SER A 91 18.37 -10.71 -11.52
CA SER A 91 19.65 -10.45 -12.23
C SER A 91 19.65 -10.97 -13.66
N GLY A 92 18.59 -11.68 -14.07
CA GLY A 92 18.45 -12.28 -15.39
C GLY A 92 18.23 -11.26 -16.51
N VAL A 93 18.66 -11.60 -17.72
CA VAL A 93 18.43 -10.79 -18.92
C VAL A 93 16.95 -10.65 -19.25
N GLU A 94 16.16 -11.69 -18.97
CA GLU A 94 14.73 -11.71 -19.19
C GLU A 94 14.01 -10.65 -18.35
N PHE A 95 14.33 -10.59 -17.06
CA PHE A 95 13.80 -9.56 -16.16
C PHE A 95 14.19 -8.16 -16.63
N ARG A 96 15.47 -7.90 -16.91
CA ARG A 96 15.94 -6.58 -17.37
C ARG A 96 15.18 -6.09 -18.61
N ARG A 97 14.99 -6.97 -19.60
CA ARG A 97 14.21 -6.65 -20.82
C ARG A 97 12.74 -6.38 -20.51
N GLY A 98 12.15 -7.13 -19.59
CA GLY A 98 10.77 -6.93 -19.15
C GLY A 98 10.55 -5.59 -18.43
N GLN A 99 11.55 -5.14 -17.65
CA GLN A 99 11.48 -3.90 -16.88
C GLN A 99 11.57 -2.63 -17.72
N GLU A 100 12.29 -2.64 -18.84
CA GLU A 100 12.43 -1.46 -19.72
C GLU A 100 11.09 -0.91 -20.25
N ARG A 101 10.02 -1.69 -20.12
CA ARG A 101 8.67 -1.37 -20.59
C ARG A 101 7.74 -0.83 -19.51
N LEU A 102 8.17 -0.84 -18.24
CA LEU A 102 7.34 -0.51 -17.08
C LEU A 102 8.03 0.56 -16.24
N ASP A 103 7.25 1.52 -15.73
CA ASP A 103 7.73 2.41 -14.67
C ASP A 103 7.76 1.71 -13.30
N ALA A 104 8.28 2.39 -12.28
CA ALA A 104 8.41 1.82 -10.94
C ALA A 104 7.05 1.49 -10.30
N ALA A 105 6.01 2.28 -10.54
CA ALA A 105 4.69 2.06 -9.98
C ALA A 105 4.01 0.85 -10.64
N GLN A 106 4.07 0.75 -11.97
CA GLN A 106 3.56 -0.39 -12.74
C GLN A 106 4.28 -1.68 -12.37
N LEU A 107 5.60 -1.61 -12.13
CA LEU A 107 6.38 -2.76 -11.72
C LEU A 107 6.03 -3.20 -10.29
N LEU A 108 5.82 -2.27 -9.36
CA LEU A 108 5.36 -2.59 -8.01
C LEU A 108 3.95 -3.21 -8.03
N GLU A 109 3.04 -2.64 -8.82
CA GLU A 109 1.69 -3.16 -9.02
C GLU A 109 1.75 -4.61 -9.53
N ARG A 110 2.62 -4.89 -10.51
CA ARG A 110 2.83 -6.25 -11.01
C ARG A 110 3.35 -7.21 -9.93
N PHE A 111 4.30 -6.80 -9.08
CA PHE A 111 4.76 -7.67 -8.00
C PHE A 111 3.63 -8.03 -7.03
N TYR A 112 2.86 -7.04 -6.59
CA TYR A 112 1.70 -7.25 -5.74
C TYR A 112 0.65 -8.14 -6.40
N GLN A 113 0.31 -7.86 -7.66
CA GLN A 113 -0.71 -8.62 -8.39
C GLN A 113 -0.32 -10.07 -8.57
N ARG A 114 0.96 -10.37 -8.82
CA ARG A 114 1.41 -11.75 -9.09
C ARG A 114 1.76 -12.54 -7.84
N LEU A 115 2.16 -11.87 -6.75
CA LEU A 115 2.51 -12.51 -5.48
C LEU A 115 1.33 -12.63 -4.50
N LEU A 116 0.42 -11.65 -4.51
CA LEU A 116 -0.67 -11.51 -3.53
C LEU A 116 -2.08 -11.44 -4.18
N ASP A 117 -2.18 -11.47 -5.50
CA ASP A 117 -3.45 -11.34 -6.26
C ASP A 117 -4.24 -10.06 -5.95
N ARG A 118 -3.54 -8.97 -5.65
CA ARG A 118 -4.14 -7.65 -5.40
C ARG A 118 -3.21 -6.51 -5.84
N ALA A 119 -3.74 -5.30 -5.92
CA ALA A 119 -2.94 -4.07 -6.02
C ALA A 119 -2.29 -3.70 -4.66
N PRO A 120 -1.16 -2.96 -4.67
CA PRO A 120 -0.61 -2.40 -3.44
C PRO A 120 -1.58 -1.37 -2.83
N ASP A 121 -1.66 -1.36 -1.51
CA ASP A 121 -2.31 -0.28 -0.74
C ASP A 121 -1.30 0.84 -0.45
N SER A 122 -1.75 1.92 0.19
CA SER A 122 -0.89 3.07 0.50
C SER A 122 0.35 2.70 1.32
N GLY A 123 0.21 1.82 2.32
CA GLY A 123 1.34 1.33 3.12
C GLY A 123 2.32 0.49 2.30
N GLY A 124 1.81 -0.33 1.37
CA GLY A 124 2.62 -1.08 0.42
C GLY A 124 3.39 -0.19 -0.56
N VAL A 125 2.75 0.86 -1.06
CA VAL A 125 3.40 1.87 -1.91
C VAL A 125 4.48 2.62 -1.14
N GLU A 126 4.16 3.16 0.04
CA GLU A 126 5.10 3.92 0.88
C GLU A 126 6.34 3.08 1.26
N GLY A 127 6.12 1.80 1.60
CA GLY A 127 7.21 0.90 2.00
C GLY A 127 8.10 0.41 0.85
N PHE A 128 7.51 0.07 -0.30
CA PHE A 128 8.24 -0.65 -1.35
C PHE A 128 8.53 0.17 -2.61
N LEU A 129 7.75 1.21 -2.93
CA LEU A 129 8.00 2.01 -4.14
C LEU A 129 9.40 2.65 -4.16
N PRO A 130 9.92 3.24 -3.06
CA PRO A 130 11.27 3.78 -3.04
C PRO A 130 12.35 2.73 -3.31
N LEU A 131 12.11 1.47 -2.91
CA LEU A 131 13.02 0.36 -3.17
C LEU A 131 13.00 -0.05 -4.65
N VAL A 132 11.83 -0.03 -5.29
CA VAL A 132 11.70 -0.27 -6.73
C VAL A 132 12.41 0.82 -7.53
N GLU A 133 12.26 2.10 -7.14
CA GLU A 133 12.96 3.23 -7.76
C GLU A 133 14.48 3.12 -7.63
N GLN A 134 14.96 2.65 -6.47
CA GLN A 134 16.38 2.35 -6.22
C GLN A 134 16.86 1.05 -6.88
N ARG A 135 16.01 0.38 -7.66
CA ARG A 135 16.28 -0.91 -8.32
C ARG A 135 16.60 -2.05 -7.35
N ARG A 136 16.13 -1.97 -6.11
CA ARG A 136 16.26 -2.99 -5.06
C ARG A 136 15.14 -4.04 -5.14
N TYR A 137 14.95 -4.60 -6.33
CA TYR A 137 13.80 -5.48 -6.62
C TYR A 137 13.79 -6.76 -5.76
N ALA A 138 14.96 -7.33 -5.49
CA ALA A 138 15.08 -8.52 -4.64
C ALA A 138 14.55 -8.24 -3.22
N ASP A 139 14.84 -7.06 -2.67
CA ASP A 139 14.39 -6.67 -1.33
C ASP A 139 12.87 -6.53 -1.27
N VAL A 140 12.27 -5.97 -2.33
CA VAL A 140 10.81 -5.84 -2.46
C VAL A 140 10.14 -7.21 -2.52
N ILE A 141 10.61 -8.07 -3.44
CA ILE A 141 10.04 -9.41 -3.64
C ILE A 141 10.19 -10.24 -2.36
N LEU A 142 11.37 -10.23 -1.72
CA LEU A 142 11.59 -10.95 -0.46
C LEU A 142 10.76 -10.38 0.68
N GLY A 143 10.61 -9.05 0.77
CA GLY A 143 9.75 -8.40 1.75
C GLY A 143 8.30 -8.86 1.63
N ILE A 144 7.77 -8.90 0.41
CA ILE A 144 6.42 -9.39 0.12
C ILE A 144 6.31 -10.89 0.44
N THR A 145 7.18 -11.74 -0.11
CA THR A 145 7.11 -13.20 0.06
C THR A 145 7.26 -13.65 1.53
N ARG A 146 7.94 -12.86 2.36
CA ARG A 146 8.12 -13.13 3.80
C ARG A 146 7.06 -12.49 4.69
N SER A 147 6.18 -11.67 4.13
CA SER A 147 5.14 -11.00 4.90
C SER A 147 4.15 -12.02 5.52
N ALA A 148 3.52 -11.63 6.63
CA ALA A 148 2.38 -12.38 7.17
C ALA A 148 1.26 -12.51 6.12
N GLU A 149 1.03 -11.44 5.36
CA GLU A 149 0.02 -11.41 4.31
C GLU A 149 0.26 -12.47 3.23
N PHE A 150 1.49 -12.63 2.73
CA PHE A 150 1.80 -13.68 1.75
C PHE A 150 1.56 -15.08 2.34
N ARG A 151 1.93 -15.28 3.61
CA ARG A 151 1.66 -16.55 4.29
C ARG A 151 0.16 -16.81 4.43
N GLU A 152 -0.64 -15.81 4.74
CA GLU A 152 -2.09 -15.97 4.94
C GLU A 152 -2.85 -16.12 3.63
N ARG A 153 -2.53 -15.32 2.62
CA ARG A 153 -3.28 -15.28 1.34
C ARG A 153 -2.80 -16.31 0.33
N THR A 154 -1.50 -16.58 0.32
CA THR A 154 -0.86 -17.37 -0.74
C THR A 154 -0.43 -18.76 -0.26
N LEU A 155 -0.01 -18.89 1.01
CA LEU A 155 0.42 -20.18 1.59
C LEU A 155 -0.60 -20.78 2.57
N GLY A 156 -1.59 -19.99 3.01
CA GLY A 156 -2.58 -20.42 3.98
C GLY A 156 -3.35 -21.62 3.46
N THR A 157 -3.45 -22.65 4.31
CA THR A 157 -4.05 -23.94 3.97
C THR A 157 -5.40 -23.76 3.29
N SER A 158 -5.56 -24.46 2.18
CA SER A 158 -6.70 -24.73 1.32
C SER A 158 -7.98 -25.19 2.06
N ALA A 159 -8.46 -24.44 3.06
CA ALA A 159 -9.73 -24.62 3.76
C ALA A 159 -10.69 -23.42 3.56
N GLN A 160 -10.21 -22.37 2.90
CA GLN A 160 -11.06 -21.49 2.10
C GLN A 160 -10.56 -21.52 0.66
N ALA A 161 -10.49 -22.72 0.08
CA ALA A 161 -10.93 -22.82 -1.30
C ALA A 161 -12.42 -22.50 -1.28
N GLN A 162 -12.76 -21.20 -1.28
CA GLN A 162 -14.02 -20.81 -1.90
C GLN A 162 -13.97 -21.50 -3.27
N PRO A 163 -14.89 -22.43 -3.59
CA PRO A 163 -15.02 -22.87 -4.96
C PRO A 163 -15.05 -21.59 -5.78
N ALA A 164 -14.25 -21.52 -6.85
CA ALA A 164 -14.21 -20.37 -7.74
C ALA A 164 -15.66 -19.99 -8.03
N ALA A 165 -16.16 -19.02 -7.26
CA ALA A 165 -17.51 -18.53 -7.45
C ALA A 165 -17.47 -18.02 -8.89
N PRO A 166 -18.54 -18.25 -9.68
CA PRO A 166 -18.62 -17.63 -11.00
C PRO A 166 -18.17 -16.20 -10.82
N VAL A 167 -17.10 -15.78 -11.53
CA VAL A 167 -16.32 -14.57 -11.30
C VAL A 167 -17.28 -13.42 -11.06
N THR A 168 -17.65 -13.22 -9.81
CA THR A 168 -18.57 -12.17 -9.40
C THR A 168 -17.58 -11.08 -9.08
N PRO A 169 -17.61 -9.95 -9.81
CA PRO A 169 -16.63 -8.89 -9.63
C PRO A 169 -16.52 -8.61 -8.13
N ALA A 170 -15.29 -8.74 -7.59
CA ALA A 170 -15.05 -8.52 -6.18
C ALA A 170 -15.73 -7.20 -5.78
N ALA A 171 -16.53 -7.24 -4.72
CA ALA A 171 -17.27 -6.07 -4.29
C ALA A 171 -16.31 -4.88 -4.16
N PRO A 172 -16.64 -3.70 -4.73
CA PRO A 172 -15.74 -2.58 -4.77
C PRO A 172 -15.24 -2.23 -3.36
N SER A 173 -13.95 -1.89 -3.25
CA SER A 173 -13.34 -1.47 -1.97
C SER A 173 -14.14 -0.33 -1.34
N ARG A 174 -14.03 -0.13 -0.02
CA ARG A 174 -14.72 0.99 0.64
C ARG A 174 -14.36 2.35 0.01
N LEU A 175 -13.09 2.54 -0.36
CA LEU A 175 -12.63 3.72 -1.08
C LEU A 175 -13.29 3.83 -2.46
N THR A 176 -13.29 2.75 -3.25
CA THR A 176 -13.93 2.72 -4.58
C THR A 176 -15.42 3.05 -4.49
N ARG A 177 -16.15 2.42 -3.56
CA ARG A 177 -17.57 2.73 -3.28
C ARG A 177 -17.79 4.19 -2.90
N SER A 178 -16.89 4.74 -2.10
CA SER A 178 -16.96 6.14 -1.65
C SER A 178 -16.75 7.10 -2.81
N LEU A 179 -15.69 6.92 -3.60
CA LEU A 179 -15.38 7.76 -4.76
C LEU A 179 -16.47 7.64 -5.83
N ASP A 180 -17.03 6.45 -6.06
CA ASP A 180 -18.13 6.26 -7.01
C ASP A 180 -19.43 6.91 -6.52
N CYS A 181 -19.70 6.89 -5.22
CA CYS A 181 -20.83 7.62 -4.66
C CYS A 181 -20.65 9.13 -4.82
N GLN A 182 -19.48 9.66 -4.44
CA GLN A 182 -19.15 11.08 -4.58
C GLN A 182 -19.23 11.56 -6.03
N ALA A 183 -18.73 10.77 -6.98
CA ALA A 183 -18.81 11.08 -8.41
C ALA A 183 -20.27 11.21 -8.88
N ARG A 184 -21.14 10.28 -8.48
CA ARG A 184 -22.56 10.34 -8.89
C ARG A 184 -23.32 11.46 -8.20
N ALA A 185 -23.00 11.76 -6.93
CA ALA A 185 -23.56 12.90 -6.22
C ALA A 185 -23.18 14.22 -6.88
N LEU A 186 -21.91 14.34 -7.29
CA LEU A 186 -21.41 15.48 -8.04
C LEU A 186 -22.07 15.60 -9.42
N ASP A 187 -22.29 14.49 -10.12
CA ASP A 187 -22.97 14.47 -11.42
C ASP A 187 -24.45 14.88 -11.32
N ALA A 188 -25.15 14.42 -10.27
CA ALA A 188 -26.51 14.88 -9.98
C ALA A 188 -26.55 16.40 -9.72
N ALA A 189 -25.63 16.92 -8.90
CA ALA A 189 -25.53 18.34 -8.64
C ALA A 189 -25.16 19.16 -9.88
N ARG A 190 -24.29 18.63 -10.75
CA ARG A 190 -23.97 19.22 -12.05
C ARG A 190 -25.23 19.38 -12.91
N GLY A 191 -26.11 18.38 -12.92
CA GLY A 191 -27.37 18.42 -13.67
C GLY A 191 -28.37 19.46 -13.15
N ASP A 192 -28.33 19.76 -11.86
CA ASP A 192 -29.23 20.73 -11.21
C ASP A 192 -28.68 22.17 -11.22
N ALA A 193 -27.36 22.34 -11.36
CA ALA A 193 -26.67 23.63 -11.30
C ALA A 193 -26.70 24.40 -12.62
N ASN A 194 -26.80 25.73 -12.55
CA ASN A 194 -26.65 26.62 -13.71
C ASN A 194 -25.20 27.14 -13.86
N GLY A 195 -24.20 26.29 -13.59
CA GLY A 195 -22.83 26.76 -13.45
C GLY A 195 -21.81 25.69 -13.09
N LEU A 196 -20.64 26.14 -12.60
CA LEU A 196 -19.62 25.25 -12.04
C LEU A 196 -20.04 24.73 -10.67
N VAL A 197 -19.71 23.48 -10.38
CA VAL A 197 -19.88 22.87 -9.06
C VAL A 197 -18.52 22.43 -8.54
N PHE A 198 -18.21 22.79 -7.29
CA PHE A 198 -16.99 22.31 -6.63
C PHE A 198 -17.29 21.89 -5.20
N TRP A 199 -17.25 20.58 -4.94
CA TRP A 199 -17.49 20.05 -3.60
C TRP A 199 -16.21 19.54 -2.96
N SER A 200 -15.98 19.87 -1.69
CA SER A 200 -14.94 19.20 -0.89
C SER A 200 -15.55 18.22 0.10
N PHE A 201 -14.86 17.10 0.29
CA PHE A 201 -15.19 16.07 1.27
C PHE A 201 -14.02 15.88 2.22
N ASP A 202 -14.18 16.32 3.45
CA ASP A 202 -13.09 16.36 4.45
C ASP A 202 -12.80 14.98 5.05
N ARG A 203 -13.70 14.00 4.86
CA ARG A 203 -13.56 12.64 5.36
C ARG A 203 -14.20 11.64 4.42
N LEU A 204 -13.70 10.41 4.44
CA LEU A 204 -14.38 9.30 3.78
C LEU A 204 -15.78 9.12 4.38
N PRO A 205 -16.81 8.90 3.54
CA PRO A 205 -18.18 8.72 4.00
C PRO A 205 -18.32 7.51 4.91
N GLU A 206 -19.35 7.58 5.74
CA GLU A 206 -19.79 6.45 6.54
C GLU A 206 -20.52 5.47 5.63
N THR A 207 -20.28 4.18 5.88
CA THR A 207 -20.98 3.07 5.21
C THR A 207 -21.82 2.34 6.25
N PRO A 208 -22.99 2.88 6.62
CA PRO A 208 -23.93 2.18 7.49
C PRO A 208 -24.55 1.00 6.70
N GLY A 209 -23.84 -0.12 6.68
CA GLY A 209 -24.17 -1.31 5.87
C GLY A 209 -23.36 -1.41 4.58
N ASP A 210 -23.66 -2.43 3.77
CA ASP A 210 -22.87 -2.75 2.56
C ASP A 210 -23.28 -1.95 1.31
N THR A 211 -24.48 -1.39 1.27
CA THR A 211 -25.05 -0.78 0.05
C THR A 211 -25.23 0.72 0.13
N VAL A 212 -25.11 1.29 1.34
CA VAL A 212 -25.37 2.71 1.61
C VAL A 212 -24.05 3.42 1.87
N VAL A 213 -23.83 4.51 1.14
CA VAL A 213 -22.70 5.43 1.34
C VAL A 213 -23.27 6.81 1.61
N SER A 214 -22.89 7.45 2.72
CA SER A 214 -23.33 8.82 3.01
C SER A 214 -22.25 9.62 3.71
N GLY A 215 -22.19 10.91 3.44
CA GLY A 215 -21.23 11.77 4.10
C GLY A 215 -21.56 13.26 3.98
N PRO A 216 -20.89 14.09 4.79
CA PRO A 216 -20.93 15.54 4.63
C PRO A 216 -20.07 15.97 3.44
N GLY A 217 -20.43 17.09 2.84
CA GLY A 217 -19.66 17.82 1.85
C GLY A 217 -19.83 19.33 2.00
N VAL A 218 -18.98 20.09 1.33
CA VAL A 218 -19.01 21.55 1.33
C VAL A 218 -18.94 22.04 -0.11
N ASP A 219 -19.90 22.86 -0.52
CA ASP A 219 -19.87 23.55 -1.81
C ASP A 219 -19.01 24.81 -1.72
N ARG A 220 -17.84 24.73 -2.35
CA ARG A 220 -16.81 25.77 -2.32
C ARG A 220 -17.10 26.95 -3.23
N PHE A 221 -18.06 26.81 -4.16
CA PHE A 221 -18.49 27.93 -5.00
C PHE A 221 -19.70 28.67 -4.42
N ASP A 222 -20.48 28.02 -3.55
CA ASP A 222 -21.64 28.61 -2.89
C ASP A 222 -21.33 28.98 -1.43
N ASN A 223 -20.35 29.84 -1.20
CA ASN A 223 -19.97 30.35 0.14
C ASN A 223 -19.70 29.26 1.20
N ASP A 224 -19.03 28.17 0.82
CA ASP A 224 -18.75 27.03 1.70
C ASP A 224 -20.04 26.41 2.31
N ARG A 225 -21.13 26.40 1.54
CA ARG A 225 -22.42 25.89 1.99
C ARG A 225 -22.36 24.38 2.19
N HIS A 226 -22.79 23.94 3.36
CA HIS A 226 -22.75 22.55 3.78
C HIS A 226 -23.89 21.74 3.16
N LEU A 227 -23.57 20.49 2.81
CA LEU A 227 -24.52 19.53 2.28
C LEU A 227 -24.23 18.12 2.81
N THR A 228 -25.25 17.28 2.73
CA THR A 228 -25.12 15.83 2.93
C THR A 228 -25.49 15.12 1.64
N TYR A 229 -24.70 14.12 1.25
CA TYR A 229 -25.02 13.23 0.14
C TYR A 229 -25.24 11.81 0.63
N ARG A 230 -26.06 11.05 -0.10
CA ARG A 230 -26.36 9.65 0.14
C ARG A 230 -26.50 8.91 -1.18
N CYS A 231 -25.82 7.78 -1.29
CA CYS A 231 -26.02 6.81 -2.35
C CYS A 231 -26.56 5.51 -1.77
N ASP A 232 -27.63 5.01 -2.38
CA ASP A 232 -28.28 3.75 -2.02
C ASP A 232 -28.50 2.93 -3.30
N GLY A 233 -27.59 1.97 -3.54
CA GLY A 233 -27.52 1.30 -4.84
C GLY A 233 -27.24 2.31 -5.96
N SER A 234 -28.15 2.41 -6.94
CA SER A 234 -28.10 3.39 -8.04
C SER A 234 -28.68 4.75 -7.69
N ALA A 235 -29.52 4.84 -6.65
CA ALA A 235 -30.15 6.08 -6.24
C ALA A 235 -29.15 6.99 -5.55
N VAL A 236 -29.20 8.29 -5.88
CA VAL A 236 -28.31 9.31 -5.34
C VAL A 236 -29.16 10.51 -4.93
N THR A 237 -28.95 10.97 -3.71
CA THR A 237 -29.55 12.18 -3.20
C THR A 237 -28.50 13.05 -2.55
N TYR A 238 -28.69 14.36 -2.63
CA TYR A 238 -27.91 15.33 -1.88
C TYR A 238 -28.84 16.44 -1.41
N VAL A 239 -28.54 17.01 -0.26
CA VAL A 239 -29.36 18.04 0.38
C VAL A 239 -28.45 19.05 1.07
N TYR A 240 -28.63 20.33 0.77
CA TYR A 240 -28.01 21.40 1.53
C TYR A 240 -28.76 21.63 2.84
N ASP A 241 -28.02 22.01 3.88
CA ASP A 241 -28.56 22.16 5.25
C ASP A 241 -29.68 23.21 5.34
N ASP A 242 -29.65 24.24 4.50
CA ASP A 242 -30.63 25.32 4.40
C ASP A 242 -31.76 25.06 3.39
N ARG A 243 -31.77 23.89 2.73
CA ARG A 243 -32.77 23.43 1.73
C ARG A 243 -32.92 24.29 0.45
N GLY A 244 -31.98 25.20 0.19
CA GLY A 244 -31.94 25.93 -1.10
C GLY A 244 -31.50 25.03 -2.27
N ARG A 245 -31.74 25.48 -3.51
CA ARG A 245 -31.25 24.80 -4.73
C ARG A 245 -29.74 25.03 -4.93
N VAL A 246 -29.09 24.21 -5.77
CA VAL A 246 -27.73 24.49 -6.25
C VAL A 246 -27.81 25.70 -7.19
N ALA A 247 -27.06 26.77 -6.90
CA ALA A 247 -26.98 27.91 -7.81
C ALA A 247 -25.98 27.65 -8.96
N GLY A 248 -24.83 27.06 -8.62
CA GLY A 248 -23.67 26.95 -9.50
C GLY A 248 -22.91 28.28 -9.62
N ALA A 249 -21.61 28.20 -9.90
CA ALA A 249 -20.74 29.36 -10.13
C ALA A 249 -20.69 29.78 -11.61
N ASP A 250 -20.26 31.01 -11.91
CA ASP A 250 -19.97 31.42 -13.29
C ASP A 250 -18.93 30.45 -13.91
N ARG A 251 -19.21 29.94 -15.12
CA ARG A 251 -18.35 29.03 -15.88
C ARG A 251 -16.98 29.59 -16.24
N ARG A 252 -16.78 30.91 -16.09
CA ARG A 252 -15.50 31.59 -16.27
C ARG A 252 -14.61 31.55 -15.03
N LEU A 253 -15.14 31.17 -13.87
CA LEU A 253 -14.34 31.07 -12.65
C LEU A 253 -13.39 29.87 -12.73
N GLU A 254 -12.24 30.02 -12.10
CA GLU A 254 -11.33 28.90 -11.89
C GLU A 254 -11.69 28.14 -10.62
N PHE A 255 -11.36 26.84 -10.58
CA PHE A 255 -11.43 26.08 -9.35
C PHE A 255 -10.46 26.65 -8.30
N PRO A 256 -10.93 26.94 -7.08
CA PRO A 256 -10.09 27.56 -6.05
C PRO A 256 -9.00 26.60 -5.53
N SER A 257 -9.17 25.28 -5.68
CA SER A 257 -8.20 24.28 -5.26
C SER A 257 -7.05 24.11 -6.26
N GLY A 258 -5.81 24.21 -5.77
CA GLY A 258 -4.61 23.91 -6.55
C GLY A 258 -4.56 22.47 -7.06
N ALA A 259 -5.01 21.50 -6.25
CA ALA A 259 -5.08 20.10 -6.65
C ALA A 259 -6.06 19.89 -7.82
N VAL A 260 -7.23 20.55 -7.77
CA VAL A 260 -8.22 20.47 -8.86
C VAL A 260 -7.67 21.08 -10.14
N ARG A 261 -7.03 22.26 -10.07
CA ARG A 261 -6.40 22.88 -11.24
C ARG A 261 -5.28 22.02 -11.83
N ALA A 262 -4.48 21.37 -10.99
CA ALA A 262 -3.45 20.43 -11.45
C ALA A 262 -4.07 19.21 -12.17
N CYS A 263 -5.16 18.66 -11.64
CA CYS A 263 -5.89 17.56 -12.29
C CYS A 263 -6.48 17.98 -13.65
N VAL A 264 -7.11 19.16 -13.74
CA VAL A 264 -7.56 19.76 -15.03
C VAL A 264 -6.39 19.92 -15.99
N GLY A 265 -5.23 20.35 -15.48
CA GLY A 265 -3.98 20.50 -16.22
C GLY A 265 -3.45 19.20 -16.80
N ALA A 266 -3.70 18.06 -16.14
CA ALA A 266 -3.22 16.74 -16.55
C ALA A 266 -4.24 15.95 -17.40
N ALA A 267 -5.53 16.23 -17.26
CA ALA A 267 -6.57 15.48 -17.96
C ALA A 267 -6.53 15.73 -19.48
N ARG A 268 -6.59 14.64 -20.26
CA ARG A 268 -6.54 14.64 -21.73
C ARG A 268 -7.65 13.76 -22.31
N ASP A 269 -8.24 14.21 -23.41
CA ASP A 269 -9.17 13.40 -24.21
C ASP A 269 -8.43 12.35 -25.06
N ASP A 270 -9.18 11.52 -25.79
CA ASP A 270 -8.62 10.48 -26.67
C ASP A 270 -7.70 11.03 -27.79
N ARG A 271 -7.75 12.34 -28.05
CA ARG A 271 -6.91 13.04 -29.03
C ARG A 271 -5.74 13.78 -28.38
N GLY A 272 -5.51 13.59 -27.08
CA GLY A 272 -4.46 14.27 -26.33
C GLY A 272 -4.74 15.76 -26.11
N ARG A 273 -5.98 16.23 -26.27
CA ARG A 273 -6.37 17.63 -26.01
C ARG A 273 -6.75 17.78 -24.56
N GLN A 274 -6.45 18.95 -23.99
CA GLN A 274 -6.88 19.27 -22.64
C GLN A 274 -8.41 19.34 -22.56
N VAL A 275 -8.96 18.80 -21.47
CA VAL A 275 -10.39 18.85 -21.17
C VAL A 275 -10.70 19.96 -20.18
N THR A 276 -11.91 20.50 -20.26
CA THR A 276 -12.46 21.44 -19.28
C THR A 276 -13.41 20.70 -18.36
N PHE A 277 -13.35 20.97 -17.06
CA PHE A 277 -14.32 20.44 -16.11
C PHE A 277 -15.44 21.46 -15.87
N ASP A 278 -16.69 21.00 -15.80
CA ASP A 278 -17.83 21.79 -15.34
C ASP A 278 -18.26 21.43 -13.91
N ALA A 279 -17.80 20.30 -13.40
CA ALA A 279 -17.90 19.97 -11.99
C ALA A 279 -16.62 19.26 -11.51
N ALA A 280 -16.23 19.52 -10.27
CA ALA A 280 -15.14 18.80 -9.63
C ALA A 280 -15.43 18.51 -8.16
N SER A 281 -14.74 17.53 -7.60
CA SER A 281 -14.67 17.36 -6.16
C SER A 281 -13.27 17.06 -5.68
N LEU A 282 -13.04 17.34 -4.40
CA LEU A 282 -11.81 17.02 -3.69
C LEU A 282 -12.16 16.14 -2.49
N SER A 283 -11.59 14.95 -2.43
CA SER A 283 -11.81 13.99 -1.36
C SER A 283 -10.49 13.72 -0.64
N ALA A 284 -10.42 14.12 0.63
CA ALA A 284 -9.30 13.76 1.47
C ALA A 284 -9.49 12.33 2.02
N THR A 285 -8.42 11.54 2.00
CA THR A 285 -8.36 10.26 2.72
C THR A 285 -7.58 10.40 4.02
N ASP A 286 -7.70 9.40 4.89
CA ASP A 286 -6.93 9.26 6.12
C ASP A 286 -5.42 9.09 5.89
N THR A 287 -5.01 8.78 4.65
CA THR A 287 -3.62 8.43 4.29
C THR A 287 -2.80 9.57 3.69
N ARG A 288 -3.24 10.84 3.82
CA ARG A 288 -2.67 12.04 3.14
C ARG A 288 -2.80 12.06 1.62
N THR A 289 -3.25 10.97 1.00
CA THR A 289 -3.61 10.95 -0.43
C THR A 289 -4.93 11.70 -0.63
N GLU A 290 -4.92 12.66 -1.54
CA GLU A 290 -6.11 13.37 -1.99
C GLU A 290 -6.58 12.81 -3.34
N TYR A 291 -7.88 12.70 -3.53
CA TYR A 291 -8.46 12.34 -4.81
C TYR A 291 -9.25 13.51 -5.36
N VAL A 292 -9.02 13.83 -6.64
CA VAL A 292 -9.84 14.77 -7.39
C VAL A 292 -10.72 13.99 -8.35
N ILE A 293 -12.02 14.23 -8.30
CA ILE A 293 -12.96 13.72 -9.32
C ILE A 293 -13.36 14.91 -10.19
N GLY A 294 -13.10 14.83 -11.48
CA GLY A 294 -13.50 15.85 -12.46
C GLY A 294 -14.50 15.29 -13.46
N LEU A 295 -15.59 16.02 -13.71
CA LEU A 295 -16.54 15.71 -14.77
C LEU A 295 -16.25 16.62 -15.95
N ALA A 296 -15.98 16.04 -17.12
CA ALA A 296 -15.65 16.81 -18.31
C ALA A 296 -16.90 17.43 -18.95
N ALA A 297 -16.79 18.70 -19.29
CA ALA A 297 -17.88 19.46 -19.88
C ALA A 297 -18.39 18.83 -21.17
N ASN A 298 -19.71 18.75 -21.31
CA ASN A 298 -20.40 18.20 -22.48
C ASN A 298 -20.07 16.72 -22.77
N THR A 299 -19.65 15.97 -21.75
CA THR A 299 -19.42 14.53 -21.85
C THR A 299 -19.85 13.84 -20.56
N ASP A 300 -20.04 12.52 -20.65
CA ASP A 300 -20.23 11.65 -19.49
C ASP A 300 -18.89 11.14 -18.94
N VAL A 301 -17.77 11.62 -19.49
CA VAL A 301 -16.44 11.17 -19.10
C VAL A 301 -16.04 11.75 -17.75
N ARG A 302 -15.69 10.85 -16.84
CA ARG A 302 -15.13 11.14 -15.53
C ARG A 302 -13.61 11.00 -15.55
N TYR A 303 -12.94 11.87 -14.81
CA TYR A 303 -11.52 11.78 -14.49
C TYR A 303 -11.35 11.60 -12.99
N VAL A 304 -10.52 10.66 -12.58
CA VAL A 304 -10.11 10.47 -11.18
C VAL A 304 -8.61 10.69 -11.11
N CYS A 305 -8.19 11.79 -10.49
CA CYS A 305 -6.78 12.08 -10.25
C CYS A 305 -6.41 11.68 -8.83
N GLU A 306 -5.35 10.90 -8.69
CA GLU A 306 -4.68 10.68 -7.41
C GLU A 306 -3.63 11.78 -7.21
N MET A 307 -3.65 12.41 -6.05
CA MET A 307 -2.88 13.61 -5.76
C MET A 307 -1.94 13.41 -4.56
N ASP A 308 -0.75 13.97 -4.68
CA ASP A 308 0.23 14.16 -3.61
C ASP A 308 0.41 15.68 -3.43
N GLY A 309 -0.43 16.26 -2.57
CA GLY A 309 -0.65 17.70 -2.50
C GLY A 309 -1.16 18.26 -3.83
N THR A 310 -0.41 19.15 -4.47
CA THR A 310 -0.78 19.71 -5.78
C THR A 310 -0.22 18.93 -6.97
N ARG A 311 0.48 17.82 -6.74
CA ARG A 311 1.09 17.01 -7.80
C ARG A 311 0.17 15.86 -8.17
N VAL A 312 -0.12 15.73 -9.46
CA VAL A 312 -0.87 14.60 -10.00
C VAL A 312 0.04 13.37 -10.04
N VAL A 313 -0.32 12.32 -9.33
CA VAL A 313 0.38 11.03 -9.32
C VAL A 313 -0.16 10.13 -10.44
N ARG A 314 -1.49 10.09 -10.59
CA ARG A 314 -2.17 9.24 -11.57
C ARG A 314 -3.45 9.92 -12.06
N VAL A 315 -3.80 9.70 -13.32
CA VAL A 315 -5.09 10.10 -13.90
C VAL A 315 -5.77 8.89 -14.50
N ASP A 316 -6.91 8.51 -13.95
CA ASP A 316 -7.77 7.47 -14.50
C ASP A 316 -8.95 8.13 -15.22
N ARG A 317 -9.09 7.84 -16.52
CA ARG A 317 -10.28 8.20 -17.29
C ARG A 317 -11.31 7.08 -17.19
N ARG A 318 -12.56 7.44 -16.87
CA ARG A 318 -13.69 6.50 -16.73
C ARG A 318 -14.85 6.98 -17.63
N PRO A 319 -15.55 6.05 -18.30
CA PRO A 319 -16.81 6.37 -18.95
C PRO A 319 -17.90 6.68 -17.93
#